data_AF-A0A973HJB5-F1
#
_entry.id   AF-A0A973HJB5-F1
#
_cell.length_a   1.000
_cell.length_b   1.000
_cell.length_c   1.000
_cell.angle_alpha   90.00
_cell.angle_beta   90.00
_cell.angle_gamma   90.00
#
_symmetry.space_group_name_H-M   'P 1'
#
loop_
_entity.id
_entity.type
_entity.pdbx_description
1 polymer ?
#
loop_
_entity_poly.entity_id
_entity_poly.type
_entity_poly.pdbx_seq_one_letter_code
_entity_poly.pdbx_strand_id
1 'polypeptide(L)'
;MLKLFIWGLIRLGVVLVFVYPVVYAMVIMAATAFPQFNVDIRLEAVVWLSSLISVLGYIFIRTARTKEIGKFIILSMLGSIVLTMYEGDISGDFSFRYISSSLFLLALCLIMMVYFVIPIKQLKPFMFIVPISSSSWLMYKSIYLPSYYAYYFFTLKPTISAEVYEQIMSAIPQIFLDGFISGLFSLGLLCLYFFSLYGHNPKAVYKSVTRKLTAAVVVK
;
A
#
# COMPACT_ATOMS: atom_id res chain seq x y z
N MET A 1 32.27 3.55 18.72
CA MET A 1 31.08 4.29 19.19
C MET A 1 30.87 5.58 18.39
N LEU A 2 31.84 6.51 18.38
CA LEU A 2 31.73 7.79 17.66
C LEU A 2 31.39 7.65 16.15
N LYS A 3 32.04 6.73 15.43
CA LYS A 3 31.75 6.48 14.02
C LYS A 3 30.29 6.04 13.77
N LEU A 4 29.73 5.18 14.63
CA LEU A 4 28.33 4.74 14.53
C LEU A 4 27.39 5.92 14.79
N PHE A 5 27.72 6.77 15.76
CA PHE A 5 26.95 7.97 16.07
C PHE A 5 26.95 8.98 14.91
N ILE A 6 28.12 9.27 14.33
CA ILE A 6 28.26 10.16 13.16
C ILE A 6 27.45 9.62 11.97
N TRP A 7 27.54 8.32 11.67
CA TRP A 7 26.74 7.72 10.61
C TRP A 7 25.24 7.76 10.90
N GLY A 8 24.83 7.58 12.16
CA GLY A 8 23.44 7.75 12.59
C GLY A 8 22.93 9.17 12.34
N LEU A 9 23.72 10.19 12.70
CA LEU A 9 23.39 11.59 12.44
C LEU A 9 23.29 11.92 10.95
N ILE A 10 24.20 11.40 10.12
CA ILE A 10 24.12 11.58 8.67
C ILE A 10 22.83 10.99 8.12
N ARG A 11 22.47 9.76 8.53
CA ARG A 11 21.22 9.13 8.09
C ARG A 11 19.99 9.87 8.59
N LEU A 12 20.01 10.38 9.82
CA LEU A 12 18.96 11.23 10.35
C LEU A 12 18.82 12.51 9.51
N GLY A 13 19.92 13.16 9.15
CA GLY A 13 19.94 14.31 8.25
C GLY A 13 19.32 13.99 6.89
N VAL A 14 19.65 12.83 6.30
CA VAL A 14 19.04 12.37 5.04
C VAL A 14 17.53 12.19 5.20
N VAL A 15 17.09 11.59 6.31
CA VAL A 15 15.65 11.41 6.57
C VAL A 15 14.94 12.75 6.70
N LEU A 16 15.47 13.68 7.50
CA LEU A 16 14.84 14.98 7.75
C LEU A 16 14.79 15.87 6.51
N VAL A 17 15.86 15.90 5.71
CA VAL A 17 15.97 16.82 4.57
C VAL A 17 15.31 16.25 3.31
N PHE A 18 15.45 14.95 3.04
CA PHE A 18 15.04 14.36 1.75
C PHE A 18 13.84 13.43 1.86
N VAL A 19 13.73 12.64 2.94
CA VAL A 19 12.67 11.62 3.04
C VAL A 19 11.39 12.21 3.63
N TYR A 20 11.52 13.03 4.68
CA TYR A 20 10.39 13.60 5.40
C TYR A 20 9.48 14.46 4.51
N PRO A 21 9.97 15.37 3.65
CA PRO A 21 9.10 16.16 2.77
C PRO A 21 8.28 15.28 1.81
N VAL A 22 8.89 14.19 1.31
CA VAL A 22 8.22 13.26 0.39
C VAL A 22 7.15 12.46 1.12
N VAL A 23 7.45 11.95 2.32
CA VAL A 23 6.48 11.26 3.18
C VAL A 23 5.33 12.19 3.54
N TYR A 24 5.63 13.44 3.90
CA TYR A 24 4.62 14.45 4.22
C TYR A 24 3.70 14.73 3.04
N ALA A 25 4.25 14.90 1.84
CA ALA A 25 3.48 15.07 0.61
C ALA A 25 2.61 13.83 0.31
N MET A 26 3.14 12.61 0.47
CA MET A 26 2.37 11.37 0.30
C MET A 26 1.18 11.29 1.26
N VAL A 27 1.38 11.63 2.54
CA VAL A 27 0.31 11.60 3.56
C VAL A 27 -0.76 12.64 3.27
N ILE A 28 -0.38 13.87 2.87
CA ILE A 28 -1.35 14.90 2.47
C ILE A 28 -2.14 14.46 1.24
N MET A 29 -1.46 14.04 0.17
CA MET A 29 -2.14 13.60 -1.06
C MET A 29 -3.11 12.44 -0.78
N ALA A 30 -2.71 11.48 0.06
CA ALA A 30 -3.56 10.38 0.47
C ALA A 30 -4.77 10.83 1.30
N ALA A 31 -4.62 11.87 2.15
CA ALA A 31 -5.71 12.43 2.94
C ALA A 31 -6.69 13.28 2.10
N THR A 32 -6.21 13.93 1.03
CA THR A 32 -7.02 14.79 0.16
C THR A 32 -7.65 14.06 -1.03
N ALA A 33 -7.20 12.84 -1.34
CA ALA A 33 -7.73 12.03 -2.44
C ALA A 33 -9.07 11.36 -2.07
N PHE A 34 -10.14 12.16 -1.97
CA PHE A 34 -11.51 11.67 -1.82
C PHE A 34 -12.29 11.77 -3.14
N PRO A 35 -12.97 10.71 -3.59
CA PRO A 35 -14.25 10.83 -4.27
C PRO A 35 -15.33 11.18 -3.23
N GLN A 36 -16.25 12.09 -3.56
CA GLN A 36 -17.30 12.64 -2.67
C GLN A 36 -18.39 11.63 -2.22
N PHE A 37 -18.24 10.34 -2.50
CA PHE A 37 -19.29 9.34 -2.25
C PHE A 37 -18.99 8.57 -0.96
N ASN A 38 -19.39 9.10 0.19
CA ASN A 38 -19.49 8.31 1.41
C ASN A 38 -20.68 7.35 1.26
N VAL A 39 -20.39 6.10 0.93
CA VAL A 39 -21.42 5.07 0.83
C VAL A 39 -21.00 3.90 1.71
N ASP A 40 -21.87 3.42 2.59
CA ASP A 40 -21.59 2.34 3.55
C ASP A 40 -21.19 1.03 2.87
N ILE A 41 -19.91 0.65 2.99
CA ILE A 41 -19.35 -0.55 2.36
C ILE A 41 -20.23 -1.76 2.69
N ARG A 42 -20.87 -2.31 1.66
CA ARG A 42 -21.69 -3.50 1.80
C ARG A 42 -20.80 -4.71 2.00
N LEU A 43 -20.93 -5.33 3.18
CA LEU A 43 -20.17 -6.50 3.59
C LEU A 43 -20.26 -7.65 2.58
N GLU A 44 -21.40 -7.77 1.89
CA GLU A 44 -21.62 -8.74 0.81
C GLU A 44 -20.58 -8.61 -0.31
N ALA A 45 -20.33 -7.40 -0.82
CA ALA A 45 -19.37 -7.16 -1.90
C ALA A 45 -17.94 -7.50 -1.46
N VAL A 46 -17.58 -7.15 -0.22
CA VAL A 46 -16.27 -7.48 0.37
C VAL A 46 -16.10 -9.00 0.50
N VAL A 47 -17.12 -9.72 0.96
CA VAL A 47 -17.09 -11.18 1.10
C VAL A 47 -16.93 -11.86 -0.27
N TRP A 48 -17.69 -11.44 -1.28
CA TRP A 48 -17.59 -12.00 -2.63
C TRP A 48 -16.20 -11.77 -3.25
N LEU A 49 -15.70 -10.54 -3.24
CA LEU A 49 -14.37 -10.21 -3.76
C LEU A 49 -13.26 -10.96 -3.04
N SER A 50 -13.32 -10.99 -1.71
CA SER A 50 -12.33 -11.69 -0.89
C SER A 50 -12.35 -13.20 -1.14
N SER A 51 -13.54 -13.78 -1.35
CA SER A 51 -13.67 -15.20 -1.68
C SER A 51 -13.00 -15.52 -3.03
N LEU A 52 -13.23 -14.68 -4.04
CA LEU A 52 -12.62 -14.85 -5.37
C LEU A 52 -11.10 -14.71 -5.32
N ILE A 53 -10.60 -13.68 -4.62
CA ILE A 53 -9.16 -13.47 -4.42
C ILE A 53 -8.53 -14.62 -3.63
N SER A 54 -9.23 -15.16 -2.64
CA SER A 54 -8.77 -16.31 -1.85
C SER A 54 -8.64 -17.57 -2.70
N VAL A 55 -9.58 -17.83 -3.61
CA VAL A 55 -9.50 -18.95 -4.55
C VAL A 55 -8.28 -18.79 -5.45
N LEU A 56 -8.05 -17.60 -6.01
CA LEU A 56 -6.86 -17.31 -6.83
C LEU A 56 -5.58 -17.51 -6.02
N GLY A 57 -5.51 -16.95 -4.81
CA GLY A 57 -4.38 -17.10 -3.89
C GLY A 57 -4.09 -18.57 -3.57
N TYR A 58 -5.13 -19.36 -3.33
CA TYR A 58 -5.02 -20.80 -3.07
C TYR A 58 -4.48 -21.57 -4.29
N ILE A 59 -4.96 -21.25 -5.50
CA ILE A 59 -4.44 -21.83 -6.75
C ILE A 59 -2.93 -21.54 -6.85
N PHE A 60 -2.50 -20.29 -6.65
CA PHE A 60 -1.08 -19.93 -6.66
C PHE A 60 -0.27 -20.64 -5.57
N ILE A 61 -0.85 -20.90 -4.39
CA ILE A 61 -0.20 -21.67 -3.31
C ILE A 61 0.06 -23.12 -3.74
N ARG A 62 -0.89 -23.73 -4.45
CA ARG A 62 -0.81 -25.14 -4.89
C ARG A 62 0.12 -25.33 -6.07
N THR A 63 0.41 -24.29 -6.84
CA THR A 63 1.37 -24.35 -7.95
C THR A 63 2.81 -24.19 -7.47
N ALA A 64 3.67 -25.17 -7.77
CA ALA A 64 5.01 -25.32 -7.19
C ALA A 64 5.93 -24.09 -7.31
N ARG A 65 5.76 -23.27 -8.36
CA ARG A 65 6.61 -22.09 -8.61
C ARG A 65 6.05 -20.77 -8.05
N THR A 66 4.82 -20.75 -7.54
CA THR A 66 4.12 -19.50 -7.19
C THR A 66 3.63 -19.45 -5.75
N LYS A 67 4.10 -20.37 -4.89
CA LYS A 67 3.62 -20.49 -3.50
C LYS A 67 3.71 -19.19 -2.70
N GLU A 68 4.85 -18.50 -2.79
CA GLU A 68 5.05 -17.24 -2.06
C GLU A 68 4.21 -16.09 -2.62
N ILE A 69 3.92 -16.10 -3.93
CA ILE A 69 2.99 -15.15 -4.56
C ILE A 69 1.58 -15.36 -4.02
N GLY A 70 1.13 -16.61 -3.92
CA GLY A 70 -0.19 -16.93 -3.37
C GLY A 70 -0.35 -16.52 -1.90
N LYS A 71 0.67 -16.76 -1.07
CA LYS A 71 0.69 -16.25 0.32
C LYS A 71 0.65 -14.73 0.39
N PHE A 72 1.42 -14.06 -0.47
CA PHE A 72 1.45 -12.61 -0.57
C PHE A 72 0.07 -12.05 -0.93
N ILE A 73 -0.60 -12.62 -1.94
CA ILE A 73 -1.96 -12.23 -2.35
C ILE A 73 -2.95 -12.35 -1.17
N ILE A 74 -2.93 -13.47 -0.43
CA ILE A 74 -3.83 -13.68 0.70
C ILE A 74 -3.56 -12.68 1.83
N LEU A 75 -2.29 -12.44 2.16
CA LEU A 75 -1.92 -11.45 3.18
C LEU A 75 -2.32 -10.04 2.77
N SER A 76 -2.09 -9.67 1.50
CA SER A 76 -2.49 -8.38 0.95
C SER A 76 -4.00 -8.20 0.94
N MET A 77 -4.76 -9.26 0.64
CA MET A 77 -6.22 -9.29 0.72
C MET A 77 -6.70 -9.04 2.15
N LEU A 78 -6.14 -9.74 3.15
CA LEU A 78 -6.49 -9.50 4.56
C LEU A 78 -6.22 -8.06 4.98
N GLY A 79 -5.08 -7.48 4.58
CA GLY A 79 -4.81 -6.06 4.82
C GLY A 79 -5.78 -5.13 4.10
N SER A 80 -6.29 -5.51 2.92
CA SER A 80 -7.31 -4.75 2.19
C SER A 80 -8.64 -4.73 2.93
N ILE A 81 -9.05 -5.88 3.48
CA ILE A 81 -10.25 -5.99 4.33
C ILE A 81 -10.12 -5.09 5.55
N VAL A 82 -8.95 -5.09 6.20
CA VAL A 82 -8.69 -4.19 7.33
C VAL A 82 -8.83 -2.72 6.89
N LEU A 83 -8.29 -2.33 5.73
CA LEU A 83 -8.44 -0.97 5.21
C LEU A 83 -9.90 -0.59 4.94
N THR A 84 -10.75 -1.52 4.48
CA THR A 84 -12.19 -1.26 4.30
C THR A 84 -12.90 -0.93 5.62
N MET A 85 -12.42 -1.46 6.76
CA MET A 85 -13.01 -1.16 8.07
C MET A 85 -12.75 0.28 8.54
N TYR A 86 -11.77 0.96 7.96
CA TYR A 86 -11.35 2.32 8.33
C TYR A 86 -11.82 3.38 7.32
N GLU A 87 -12.69 3.02 6.38
CA GLU A 87 -13.25 3.95 5.41
C GLU A 87 -14.32 4.83 6.06
N GLY A 88 -14.25 6.15 5.82
CA GLY A 88 -15.17 7.13 6.41
C GLY A 88 -14.82 7.56 7.83
N ASP A 89 -13.82 6.93 8.47
CA ASP A 89 -13.40 7.22 9.84
C ASP A 89 -12.42 8.41 9.83
N ILE A 90 -13.00 9.62 9.89
CA ILE A 90 -12.28 10.90 9.85
C ILE A 90 -12.08 11.40 11.27
N SER A 91 -10.83 11.68 11.64
CA SER A 91 -10.48 12.27 12.94
C SER A 91 -9.57 13.50 12.77
N GLY A 92 -9.77 14.52 13.62
CA GLY A 92 -8.95 15.75 13.66
C GLY A 92 -9.73 17.06 13.66
N ASP A 93 -9.06 18.13 14.09
CA ASP A 93 -9.59 19.50 14.09
C ASP A 93 -9.70 20.07 12.67
N PHE A 94 -10.48 21.15 12.51
CA PHE A 94 -10.91 21.74 11.24
C PHE A 94 -9.78 22.06 10.23
N SER A 95 -8.52 22.16 10.68
CA SER A 95 -7.33 22.40 9.85
C SER A 95 -6.55 21.13 9.47
N PHE A 96 -6.76 20.00 10.14
CA PHE A 96 -6.04 18.75 9.92
C PHE A 96 -6.98 17.54 10.03
N ARG A 97 -7.79 17.31 9.01
CA ARG A 97 -8.57 16.07 8.89
C ARG A 97 -7.68 14.97 8.34
N TYR A 98 -7.46 13.93 9.12
CA TYR A 98 -6.80 12.71 8.66
C TYR A 98 -7.82 11.57 8.56
N ILE A 99 -7.66 10.76 7.52
CA ILE A 99 -8.35 9.48 7.41
C ILE A 99 -7.51 8.47 8.20
N SER A 100 -8.16 7.55 8.94
CA SER A 100 -7.48 6.45 9.63
C SER A 100 -6.51 5.67 8.72
N SER A 101 -6.82 5.58 7.43
CA SER A 101 -5.95 5.01 6.39
C SER A 101 -4.65 5.82 6.16
N SER A 102 -4.70 7.16 6.25
CA SER A 102 -3.51 8.04 6.18
C SER A 102 -2.62 7.93 7.43
N LEU A 103 -3.19 7.69 8.60
CA LEU A 103 -2.43 7.42 9.84
C LEU A 103 -1.69 6.09 9.78
N PHE A 104 -2.33 5.07 9.20
CA PHE A 104 -1.68 3.80 8.92
C PHE A 104 -0.48 3.96 7.97
N LEU A 105 -0.64 4.76 6.91
CA LEU A 105 0.45 5.11 5.98
C LEU A 105 1.62 5.79 6.71
N LEU A 106 1.34 6.72 7.60
CA LEU A 106 2.35 7.41 8.42
C LEU A 106 3.16 6.42 9.27
N ALA A 107 2.49 5.45 9.91
CA ALA A 107 3.14 4.43 10.72
C ALA A 107 4.11 3.56 9.89
N LEU A 108 3.72 3.15 8.67
CA LEU A 108 4.60 2.40 7.77
C LEU A 108 5.83 3.21 7.36
N CYS A 109 5.64 4.49 7.03
CA CYS A 109 6.74 5.39 6.71
C CYS A 109 7.70 5.57 7.90
N LEU A 110 7.18 5.69 9.11
CA LEU A 110 7.98 5.77 10.34
C LEU A 110 8.82 4.51 10.57
N ILE A 111 8.24 3.31 10.42
CA ILE A 111 8.98 2.05 10.55
C ILE A 111 10.19 2.03 9.60
N MET A 112 9.99 2.43 8.34
CA MET A 112 11.05 2.50 7.33
C MET A 112 12.13 3.53 7.69
N MET A 113 11.73 4.75 8.07
CA MET A 113 12.64 5.81 8.46
C MET A 113 13.49 5.42 9.68
N VAL A 114 12.86 4.84 10.71
CA VAL A 114 13.55 4.37 11.91
C VAL A 114 14.53 3.25 11.56
N TYR A 115 14.12 2.29 10.71
CA TYR A 115 15.02 1.23 10.25
C TYR A 115 16.23 1.78 9.46
N PHE A 116 16.03 2.77 8.61
CA PHE A 116 17.12 3.38 7.86
C PHE A 116 18.14 4.06 8.78
N VAL A 117 17.67 4.86 9.75
CA VAL A 117 18.56 5.54 10.71
C VAL A 117 19.27 4.51 11.59
N ILE A 118 18.51 3.58 12.16
CA ILE A 118 18.97 2.59 13.12
C ILE A 118 18.67 1.16 12.60
N PRO A 119 19.53 0.59 11.73
CA PRO A 119 19.28 -0.69 11.07
C PRO A 119 19.58 -1.87 12.00
N ILE A 120 18.78 -2.02 13.06
CA ILE A 120 18.91 -3.13 14.01
C ILE A 120 18.13 -4.36 13.52
N LYS A 121 18.64 -5.55 13.82
CA LYS A 121 18.05 -6.82 13.39
C LYS A 121 16.60 -7.00 13.88
N GLN A 122 16.26 -6.48 15.05
CA GLN A 122 14.92 -6.56 15.64
C GLN A 122 13.87 -5.76 14.87
N LEU A 123 14.27 -4.71 14.13
CA LEU A 123 13.35 -3.90 13.33
C LEU A 123 13.09 -4.51 11.95
N LYS A 124 13.96 -5.41 11.49
CA LYS A 124 13.88 -6.02 10.15
C LYS A 124 12.58 -6.82 9.91
N PRO A 125 12.01 -7.58 10.86
CA PRO A 125 10.73 -8.27 10.68
C PRO A 125 9.57 -7.30 10.35
N PHE A 126 9.55 -6.11 10.93
CA PHE A 126 8.50 -5.12 10.68
C PHE A 126 8.55 -4.56 9.25
N MET A 127 9.72 -4.57 8.62
CA MET A 127 9.88 -4.14 7.23
C MET A 127 9.07 -5.01 6.24
N PHE A 128 8.77 -6.28 6.59
CA PHE A 128 7.94 -7.15 5.76
C PHE A 128 6.48 -6.70 5.68
N ILE A 129 6.01 -5.92 6.65
CA ILE A 129 4.65 -5.37 6.65
C ILE A 129 4.49 -4.38 5.48
N VAL A 130 5.53 -3.62 5.14
CA VAL A 130 5.47 -2.58 4.11
C VAL A 130 5.04 -3.08 2.73
N PRO A 131 5.67 -4.11 2.12
CA PRO A 131 5.23 -4.60 0.81
C PRO A 131 3.82 -5.19 0.84
N ILE A 132 3.43 -5.83 1.94
CA ILE A 132 2.05 -6.33 2.12
C ILE A 132 1.10 -5.14 2.15
N SER A 133 1.33 -4.16 3.01
CA SER A 133 0.46 -3.00 3.17
C SER A 133 0.37 -2.13 1.92
N SER A 134 1.48 -1.97 1.18
CA SER A 134 1.49 -1.31 -0.12
C SER A 134 0.57 -2.03 -1.11
N SER A 135 0.69 -3.36 -1.20
CA SER A 135 -0.19 -4.17 -2.05
C SER A 135 -1.63 -4.22 -1.55
N SER A 136 -1.87 -4.22 -0.24
CA SER A 136 -3.21 -4.11 0.34
C SER A 136 -3.88 -2.81 -0.06
N TRP A 137 -3.15 -1.70 -0.01
CA TRP A 137 -3.66 -0.40 -0.44
C TRP A 137 -3.98 -0.37 -1.93
N LEU A 138 -3.09 -0.94 -2.76
CA LEU A 138 -3.31 -1.07 -4.19
C LEU A 138 -4.58 -1.88 -4.47
N MET A 139 -4.73 -3.05 -3.83
CA MET A 139 -5.92 -3.89 -3.97
C MET A 139 -7.18 -3.19 -3.48
N TYR A 140 -7.11 -2.53 -2.34
CA TYR A 140 -8.24 -1.78 -1.80
C TYR A 140 -8.70 -0.66 -2.74
N LYS A 141 -7.79 0.21 -3.20
CA LYS A 141 -8.14 1.34 -4.09
C LYS A 141 -8.46 0.92 -5.52
N SER A 142 -7.85 -0.15 -6.04
CA SER A 142 -8.03 -0.56 -7.45
C SER A 142 -9.14 -1.60 -7.65
N ILE A 143 -9.43 -2.39 -6.62
CA ILE A 143 -10.37 -3.52 -6.70
C ILE A 143 -11.57 -3.27 -5.80
N TYR A 144 -11.35 -3.21 -4.48
CA TYR A 144 -12.47 -3.18 -3.53
C TYR A 144 -13.32 -1.93 -3.68
N LEU A 145 -12.70 -0.74 -3.65
CA LEU A 145 -13.42 0.53 -3.67
C LEU A 145 -14.20 0.75 -4.99
N PRO A 146 -13.63 0.57 -6.20
CA PRO A 146 -14.38 0.71 -7.44
C PRO A 146 -15.45 -0.37 -7.64
N SER A 147 -15.15 -1.63 -7.26
CA SER A 147 -16.15 -2.71 -7.35
C SER A 147 -17.33 -2.48 -6.41
N TYR A 148 -17.06 -1.89 -5.25
CA TYR A 148 -18.10 -1.50 -4.31
C TYR A 148 -19.01 -0.42 -4.90
N TYR A 149 -18.44 0.65 -5.47
CA TYR A 149 -19.23 1.68 -6.16
C TYR A 149 -20.07 1.08 -7.29
N ALA A 150 -19.48 0.22 -8.12
CA ALA A 150 -20.20 -0.47 -9.17
C ALA A 150 -21.37 -1.29 -8.60
N TYR A 151 -21.12 -2.12 -7.58
CA TYR A 151 -22.16 -2.92 -6.92
C TYR A 151 -23.29 -2.04 -6.38
N TYR A 152 -22.95 -0.95 -5.67
CA TYR A 152 -23.93 0.00 -5.14
C TYR A 152 -24.81 0.59 -6.26
N PHE A 153 -24.20 1.04 -7.36
CA PHE A 153 -24.95 1.59 -8.49
C PHE A 153 -25.85 0.56 -9.18
N PHE A 154 -25.40 -0.68 -9.31
CA PHE A 154 -26.25 -1.75 -9.85
C PHE A 154 -27.46 -2.04 -8.95
N THR A 155 -27.30 -1.94 -7.62
CA THR A 155 -28.41 -2.11 -6.68
C THR A 155 -29.40 -0.93 -6.65
N LEU A 156 -28.98 0.27 -7.07
CA LEU A 156 -29.83 1.47 -7.16
C LEU A 156 -30.67 1.55 -8.43
N LYS A 157 -30.38 0.74 -9.46
CA LYS A 157 -31.12 0.71 -10.73
C LYS A 157 -32.65 0.76 -10.58
N PRO A 158 -33.30 -0.04 -9.71
CA PRO A 158 -34.77 -0.02 -9.59
C PRO A 158 -35.33 1.26 -8.96
N THR A 159 -34.49 2.13 -8.40
CA THR A 159 -34.90 3.29 -7.58
C THR A 159 -34.65 4.64 -8.25
N ILE A 160 -33.88 4.68 -9.35
CA ILE A 160 -33.47 5.91 -10.02
C ILE A 160 -33.97 5.96 -11.47
N SER A 161 -34.05 7.16 -12.05
CA SER A 161 -34.43 7.32 -13.46
C SER A 161 -33.36 6.76 -14.41
N ALA A 162 -33.78 6.38 -15.62
CA ALA A 162 -32.88 5.83 -16.64
C ALA A 162 -31.74 6.81 -16.99
N GLU A 163 -32.04 8.11 -17.08
CA GLU A 163 -31.05 9.16 -17.38
C GLU A 163 -29.96 9.26 -16.30
N VAL A 164 -30.36 9.21 -15.01
CA VAL A 164 -29.40 9.25 -13.90
C VAL A 164 -28.58 7.96 -13.85
N TYR A 165 -29.19 6.82 -14.15
CA TYR A 165 -28.48 5.54 -14.24
C TYR A 165 -27.43 5.52 -15.36
N GLU A 166 -27.76 6.05 -16.55
CA GLU A 166 -26.80 6.16 -17.65
C GLU A 166 -25.63 7.09 -17.32
N GLN A 167 -25.90 8.24 -16.68
CA GLN A 167 -24.84 9.14 -16.20
C GLN A 167 -23.90 8.44 -15.21
N ILE A 168 -24.44 7.71 -14.24
CA ILE A 168 -23.64 6.94 -13.28
C ILE A 168 -22.82 5.85 -13.98
N MET A 169 -23.44 5.12 -14.91
CA MET A 169 -22.78 4.05 -15.67
C MET A 169 -21.60 4.60 -16.49
N SER A 170 -21.76 5.81 -17.05
CA SER A 170 -20.69 6.48 -17.78
C SER A 170 -19.49 6.89 -16.90
N ALA A 171 -19.71 7.07 -15.59
CA ALA A 171 -18.67 7.43 -14.63
C ALA A 171 -17.87 6.22 -14.11
N ILE A 172 -18.42 5.00 -14.19
CA ILE A 172 -17.77 3.78 -13.65
C ILE A 172 -16.34 3.59 -14.19
N PRO A 173 -16.06 3.66 -15.51
CA PRO A 173 -14.70 3.49 -16.01
C PRO A 173 -13.70 4.46 -15.38
N GLN A 174 -14.12 5.72 -15.18
CA GLN A 174 -13.28 6.74 -14.55
C GLN A 174 -13.02 6.43 -13.07
N ILE A 175 -14.02 5.93 -12.33
CA ILE A 175 -13.86 5.51 -10.93
C ILE A 175 -12.83 4.37 -10.81
N PHE A 176 -12.85 3.40 -11.72
CA PHE A 176 -11.84 2.33 -11.75
C PHE A 176 -10.45 2.87 -12.09
N LEU A 177 -10.35 3.78 -13.06
CA LEU A 177 -9.09 4.41 -13.45
C LEU A 177 -8.48 5.23 -12.30
N ASP A 178 -9.28 6.08 -11.66
CA ASP A 178 -8.85 6.91 -10.54
C ASP A 178 -8.47 6.04 -9.33
N GLY A 179 -9.25 4.99 -9.06
CA GLY A 179 -8.94 3.99 -8.04
C GLY A 179 -7.62 3.27 -8.31
N PHE A 180 -7.37 2.88 -9.57
CA PHE A 180 -6.11 2.25 -9.97
C PHE A 180 -4.92 3.20 -9.84
N ILE A 181 -5.04 4.44 -10.32
CA ILE A 181 -3.98 5.46 -10.21
C ILE A 181 -3.69 5.76 -8.73
N SER A 182 -4.73 5.96 -7.92
CA SER A 182 -4.61 6.15 -6.46
C SER A 182 -3.92 4.96 -5.78
N GLY A 183 -4.28 3.75 -6.20
CA GLY A 183 -3.64 2.52 -5.76
C GLY A 183 -2.16 2.45 -6.13
N LEU A 184 -1.77 2.83 -7.35
CA LEU A 184 -0.38 2.81 -7.81
C LEU A 184 0.53 3.72 -6.99
N PHE A 185 0.03 4.81 -6.43
CA PHE A 185 0.82 5.66 -5.53
C PHE A 185 1.30 4.91 -4.28
N SER A 186 0.59 3.87 -3.84
CA SER A 186 1.05 3.03 -2.73
C SER A 186 2.35 2.29 -3.07
N LEU A 187 2.66 2.05 -4.35
CA LEU A 187 3.93 1.45 -4.77
C LEU A 187 5.12 2.40 -4.52
N GLY A 188 4.89 3.70 -4.33
CA GLY A 188 5.90 4.64 -3.83
C GLY A 188 6.46 4.22 -2.47
N LEU A 189 5.68 3.51 -1.64
CA LEU A 189 6.17 2.90 -0.40
C LEU A 189 7.25 1.86 -0.65
N LEU A 190 7.19 1.13 -1.79
CA LEU A 190 8.23 0.17 -2.15
C LEU A 190 9.56 0.86 -2.44
N CYS A 191 9.53 2.06 -3.04
CA CYS A 191 10.74 2.86 -3.23
C CYS A 191 11.37 3.23 -1.88
N LEU A 192 10.57 3.73 -0.92
CA LEU A 192 11.04 4.01 0.44
C LEU A 192 11.52 2.74 1.16
N TYR A 193 10.83 1.61 0.95
CA TYR A 193 11.21 0.32 1.52
C TYR A 193 12.59 -0.12 1.03
N PHE A 194 12.83 -0.11 -0.28
CA PHE A 194 14.12 -0.49 -0.84
C PHE A 194 15.22 0.49 -0.45
N PHE A 195 14.92 1.79 -0.44
CA PHE A 195 15.85 2.82 0.05
C PHE A 195 16.23 2.56 1.51
N SER A 196 15.27 2.24 2.37
CA SER A 196 15.51 1.97 3.78
C SER A 196 16.28 0.66 3.99
N LEU A 197 15.94 -0.38 3.22
CA LEU A 197 16.55 -1.69 3.30
C LEU A 197 18.01 -1.71 2.82
N TYR A 198 18.34 -0.95 1.79
CA TYR A 198 19.65 -1.01 1.12
C TYR A 198 20.49 0.27 1.24
N GLY A 199 19.86 1.43 1.39
CA GLY A 199 20.52 2.73 1.42
C GLY A 199 21.34 2.99 2.68
N HIS A 200 21.13 2.24 3.77
CA HIS A 200 21.89 2.42 5.00
C HIS A 200 23.37 2.00 4.86
N ASN A 201 23.70 1.10 3.91
CA ASN A 201 25.08 0.67 3.64
C ASN A 201 25.30 0.26 2.16
N PRO A 202 25.38 1.24 1.24
CA PRO A 202 25.44 0.97 -0.19
C PRO A 202 26.68 0.15 -0.59
N LYS A 203 27.81 0.32 0.10
CA LYS A 203 29.05 -0.42 -0.17
C LYS A 203 28.90 -1.93 0.12
N ALA A 204 28.28 -2.29 1.24
CA ALA A 204 28.05 -3.68 1.58
C ALA A 204 27.01 -4.33 0.67
N VAL A 205 25.95 -3.59 0.32
CA VAL A 205 24.92 -4.04 -0.62
C VAL A 205 25.52 -4.29 -2.00
N TYR A 206 26.28 -3.33 -2.54
CA TYR A 206 26.97 -3.46 -3.82
C TYR A 206 27.84 -4.73 -3.84
N LYS A 207 28.71 -4.91 -2.84
CA LYS A 207 29.58 -6.10 -2.74
C LYS A 207 28.79 -7.41 -2.69
N SER A 208 27.65 -7.44 -1.98
CA SER A 208 26.79 -8.62 -1.89
C SER A 208 26.12 -8.95 -3.23
N VAL A 209 25.59 -7.93 -3.90
CA VAL A 209 24.90 -8.08 -5.19
C VAL A 209 25.88 -8.51 -6.28
N THR A 210 27.04 -7.86 -6.38
CA THR A 210 28.09 -8.26 -7.34
C THR A 210 28.51 -9.71 -7.12
N ARG A 211 28.74 -10.13 -5.87
CA ARG A 211 29.11 -11.52 -5.56
C ARG A 211 28.03 -12.53 -5.98
N LYS A 212 26.75 -12.23 -5.76
CA LYS A 212 25.63 -13.10 -6.17
C LYS A 212 25.50 -13.18 -7.69
N LEU A 213 25.67 -12.06 -8.38
CA LEU A 213 25.67 -12.01 -9.85
C LEU A 213 26.82 -12.82 -10.45
N THR A 214 28.05 -12.63 -9.94
CA THR A 214 29.20 -13.42 -10.40
C THR A 214 29.01 -14.91 -10.15
N ALA A 215 28.48 -15.30 -8.99
CA ALA A 215 28.16 -16.70 -8.69
C ALA A 215 27.09 -17.28 -9.61
N ALA A 216 26.07 -16.50 -9.99
CA ALA A 216 25.04 -16.92 -10.93
C ALA A 216 25.53 -17.05 -12.38
N VAL A 217 26.56 -16.28 -12.76
CA VAL A 217 27.20 -16.37 -14.08
C VAL A 217 28.15 -17.57 -14.19
N VAL A 218 28.83 -17.94 -13.09
CA VAL A 218 29.76 -19.09 -13.06
C VAL A 218 29.06 -20.45 -12.99
N VAL A 219 27.75 -20.48 -12.68
CA VAL A 219 26.92 -21.70 -12.59
C VAL A 219 26.11 -21.96 -13.87
N LYS A 220 26.37 -21.19 -14.94
CA LYS A 220 25.89 -21.48 -16.31
C LYS A 220 27.01 -22.08 -17.14
#